data_AF-A0A9Q3INI9-F1
#
_entry.id   AF-A0A9Q3INI9-F1
#
_cell.length_a   1.000
_cell.length_b   1.000
_cell.length_c   1.000
_cell.angle_alpha   90.00
_cell.angle_beta   90.00
_cell.angle_gamma   90.00
#
_symmetry.space_group_name_H-M   'P 1'
#
loop_
_entity.id
_entity.type
_entity.pdbx_description
1 polymer ?
#
loop_
_entity_poly.entity_id
_entity_poly.type
_entity_poly.pdbx_seq_one_letter_code
_entity_poly.pdbx_strand_id
1 'polypeptide(L)'
;MRQDHGKHDWPWWKSEVITKWASNSWSFKIENAFESSIFNSEKYKPPTWFLKQKYRLSALHPDMSDSMINMKILSKCGGELEHAIKCRCVETCSLEDYINSIEDIITRTRIGKTWTRAPIESKMVPKISRDEKRPEKPVLKCHKCGSTSHLANTCTKKTKIN
;
A
#
# COMPACT_ATOMS: atom_id res chain seq x y z
N MET A 1 39.18 5.38 -18.42
CA MET A 1 39.45 4.71 -17.13
C MET A 1 40.63 3.75 -17.27
N ARG A 2 40.48 2.50 -17.77
CA ARG A 2 41.62 1.55 -17.85
C ARG A 2 42.78 1.99 -18.77
N GLN A 3 42.48 2.72 -19.85
CA GLN A 3 43.51 3.25 -20.75
C GLN A 3 44.25 4.46 -20.15
N ASP A 4 43.61 5.21 -19.24
CA ASP A 4 44.15 6.47 -18.70
C ASP A 4 44.95 6.27 -17.40
N HIS A 5 44.58 5.26 -16.59
CA HIS A 5 45.20 5.01 -15.28
C HIS A 5 46.16 3.79 -15.26
N GLY A 6 46.32 3.06 -16.39
CA GLY A 6 47.23 1.91 -16.44
C GLY A 6 46.76 0.68 -15.64
N LYS A 7 47.71 -0.20 -15.27
CA LYS A 7 47.41 -1.43 -14.50
C LYS A 7 47.47 -1.14 -13.00
N HIS A 8 46.29 -1.16 -12.38
CA HIS A 8 46.12 -1.15 -10.92
C HIS A 8 45.43 -2.42 -10.43
N ASP A 9 45.56 -2.68 -9.14
CA ASP A 9 44.88 -3.75 -8.41
C ASP A 9 43.38 -3.46 -8.23
N TRP A 10 42.62 -4.52 -7.94
CA TRP A 10 41.16 -4.41 -7.82
C TRP A 10 40.66 -3.46 -6.72
N PRO A 11 41.27 -3.41 -5.51
CA PRO A 11 40.87 -2.47 -4.47
C PRO A 11 40.95 -1.00 -4.92
N TRP A 12 42.03 -0.63 -5.63
CA TRP A 12 42.19 0.70 -6.19
C TRP A 12 41.11 1.00 -7.23
N TRP A 13 40.88 0.08 -8.18
CA TRP A 13 39.81 0.24 -9.16
C TRP A 13 38.43 0.39 -8.53
N LYS A 14 38.15 -0.39 -7.48
CA LYS A 14 36.90 -0.29 -6.73
C LYS A 14 36.75 1.08 -6.09
N SER A 15 37.81 1.63 -5.49
CA SER A 15 37.81 2.97 -4.92
C SER A 15 37.56 4.04 -5.99
N GLU A 16 38.24 3.97 -7.12
CA GLU A 16 38.10 4.95 -8.21
C GLU A 16 36.68 4.92 -8.84
N VAL A 17 36.11 3.73 -8.98
CA VAL A 17 34.73 3.53 -9.44
C VAL A 17 33.75 4.17 -8.44
N ILE A 18 33.92 3.92 -7.14
CA ILE A 18 33.08 4.51 -6.09
C ILE A 18 33.21 6.03 -6.13
N THR A 19 34.43 6.58 -6.17
CA THR A 19 34.66 8.03 -6.22
C THR A 19 33.98 8.68 -7.42
N LYS A 20 34.04 8.04 -8.60
CA LYS A 20 33.49 8.62 -9.83
C LYS A 20 31.97 8.51 -9.96
N TRP A 21 31.37 7.42 -9.47
CA TRP A 21 29.96 7.12 -9.70
C TRP A 21 29.09 7.07 -8.45
N ALA A 22 29.65 6.79 -7.27
CA ALA A 22 28.93 6.83 -5.99
C ALA A 22 28.96 8.24 -5.36
N SER A 23 28.63 9.25 -6.16
CA SER A 23 28.48 10.63 -5.66
C SER A 23 27.36 10.72 -4.61
N ASN A 24 27.43 11.71 -3.70
CA ASN A 24 26.38 11.96 -2.72
C ASN A 24 24.98 12.09 -3.34
N SER A 25 24.88 12.70 -4.52
CA SER A 25 23.62 12.81 -5.27
C SER A 25 23.09 11.46 -5.77
N TRP A 26 23.98 10.53 -6.14
CA TRP A 26 23.58 9.17 -6.49
C TRP A 26 23.08 8.42 -5.25
N SER A 27 23.81 8.48 -4.13
CA SER A 27 23.41 7.84 -2.87
C SER A 27 22.03 8.32 -2.43
N PHE A 28 21.81 9.64 -2.44
CA PHE A 28 20.51 10.24 -2.12
C PHE A 28 19.39 9.76 -3.05
N LYS A 29 19.65 9.64 -4.36
CA LYS A 29 18.66 9.11 -5.32
C LYS A 29 18.31 7.65 -5.04
N ILE A 30 19.29 6.80 -4.73
CA ILE A 30 19.07 5.40 -4.44
C ILE A 30 18.32 5.23 -3.11
N GLU A 31 18.70 6.00 -2.10
CA GLU A 31 18.04 6.01 -0.79
C GLU A 31 16.59 6.45 -0.91
N ASN A 32 16.33 7.59 -1.56
CA ASN A 32 14.96 8.06 -1.80
C ASN A 32 14.14 7.06 -2.64
N ALA A 33 14.77 6.38 -3.60
CA ALA A 33 14.11 5.37 -4.40
C ALA A 33 13.78 4.09 -3.60
N PHE A 34 14.55 3.77 -2.56
CA PHE A 34 14.22 2.72 -1.60
C PHE A 34 13.12 3.19 -0.64
N GLU A 35 13.26 4.40 -0.07
CA GLU A 35 12.34 4.92 0.92
C GLU A 35 10.90 5.07 0.40
N SER A 36 10.75 5.59 -0.82
CA SER A 36 9.47 5.74 -1.51
C SER A 36 8.89 4.44 -2.08
N SER A 37 9.68 3.36 -2.09
CA SER A 37 9.26 2.08 -2.66
C SER A 37 8.52 1.24 -1.62
N ILE A 38 7.19 1.30 -1.65
CA ILE A 38 6.31 0.39 -0.90
C ILE A 38 5.95 -0.81 -1.79
N PHE A 39 5.98 -2.01 -1.22
CA PHE A 39 5.63 -3.21 -1.96
C PHE A 39 4.12 -3.28 -2.21
N ASN A 40 3.74 -3.68 -3.43
CA ASN A 40 2.35 -3.89 -3.83
C ASN A 40 2.29 -5.14 -4.70
N SER A 41 1.51 -6.14 -4.25
CA SER A 41 1.40 -7.45 -4.89
C SER A 41 0.72 -7.41 -6.26
N GLU A 42 -0.09 -6.39 -6.54
CA GLU A 42 -0.82 -6.25 -7.80
C GLU A 42 0.05 -5.60 -8.87
N LYS A 43 1.01 -4.78 -8.45
CA LYS A 43 1.89 -4.02 -9.35
C LYS A 43 3.21 -4.73 -9.63
N TYR A 44 3.72 -5.50 -8.67
CA TYR A 44 5.07 -6.06 -8.75
C TYR A 44 5.10 -7.56 -8.45
N LYS A 45 5.98 -8.26 -9.17
CA LYS A 45 6.34 -9.65 -8.83
C LYS A 45 7.27 -9.65 -7.61
N PRO A 46 7.00 -10.48 -6.58
CA PRO A 46 7.83 -10.51 -5.37
C PRO A 46 9.32 -10.68 -5.65
N PRO A 47 9.79 -11.65 -6.47
CA PRO A 47 11.23 -11.87 -6.66
C PRO A 47 11.93 -10.63 -7.23
N THR A 48 11.35 -10.04 -8.28
CA THR A 48 11.92 -8.88 -8.97
C THR A 48 12.01 -7.67 -8.06
N TRP A 49 10.97 -7.42 -7.26
CA TRP A 49 10.93 -6.27 -6.39
C TRP A 49 11.90 -6.42 -5.21
N PHE A 50 11.91 -7.58 -4.56
CA PHE A 50 12.77 -7.87 -3.42
C PHE A 50 14.25 -7.82 -3.80
N LEU A 51 14.64 -8.46 -4.91
CA LEU A 51 16.01 -8.39 -5.41
C LEU A 51 16.44 -6.95 -5.71
N LYS A 52 15.56 -6.15 -6.32
CA LYS A 52 15.84 -4.73 -6.60
C LYS A 52 16.09 -3.94 -5.32
N GLN A 53 15.33 -4.20 -4.24
CA GLN A 53 15.58 -3.53 -2.95
C GLN A 53 16.86 -4.02 -2.28
N LYS A 54 17.17 -5.33 -2.34
CA LYS A 54 18.45 -5.87 -1.86
C LYS A 54 19.62 -5.18 -2.54
N TYR A 55 19.61 -5.06 -3.86
CA TYR A 55 20.67 -4.37 -4.59
C TYR A 55 20.84 -2.90 -4.16
N ARG A 56 19.75 -2.17 -3.92
CA ARG A 56 19.82 -0.78 -3.46
C ARG A 56 20.47 -0.68 -2.08
N LEU A 57 20.04 -1.52 -1.14
CA LEU A 57 20.56 -1.51 0.22
C LEU A 57 22.01 -2.00 0.29
N SER A 58 22.37 -3.08 -0.42
CA SER A 58 23.76 -3.56 -0.48
C SER A 58 24.70 -2.55 -1.14
N ALA A 59 24.20 -1.72 -2.07
CA ALA A 59 24.99 -0.67 -2.70
C ALA A 59 25.20 0.56 -1.79
N LEU A 60 24.22 0.88 -0.93
CA LEU A 60 24.30 1.99 0.04
C LEU A 60 25.03 1.61 1.33
N HIS A 61 24.85 0.37 1.78
CA HIS A 61 25.34 -0.13 3.06
C HIS A 61 26.05 -1.48 2.86
N PRO A 62 27.28 -1.47 2.32
CA PRO A 62 28.03 -2.69 2.06
C PRO A 62 28.35 -3.49 3.33
N ASP A 63 28.41 -2.83 4.49
CA ASP A 63 28.73 -3.45 5.78
C ASP A 63 27.49 -3.96 6.54
N MET A 64 26.28 -3.79 5.97
CA MET A 64 25.04 -4.24 6.60
C MET A 64 24.86 -5.75 6.44
N SER A 65 24.46 -6.43 7.51
CA SER A 65 24.18 -7.86 7.45
C SER A 65 22.98 -8.17 6.55
N ASP A 66 23.01 -9.33 5.89
CA ASP A 66 21.93 -9.77 5.01
C ASP A 66 20.59 -9.89 5.76
N SER A 67 20.59 -10.32 7.03
CA SER A 67 19.38 -10.34 7.87
C SER A 67 18.81 -8.95 8.09
N MET A 68 19.66 -7.94 8.37
CA MET A 68 19.21 -6.56 8.53
C MET A 68 18.67 -5.97 7.21
N ILE A 69 19.31 -6.27 6.09
CA ILE A 69 18.81 -5.91 4.76
C ILE A 69 17.42 -6.52 4.54
N ASN A 70 17.26 -7.81 4.80
CA ASN A 70 16.01 -8.52 4.63
C ASN A 70 14.89 -7.91 5.52
N MET A 71 15.20 -7.58 6.77
CA MET A 71 14.27 -6.92 7.69
C MET A 71 13.86 -5.52 7.22
N LYS A 72 14.79 -4.72 6.69
CA LYS A 72 14.48 -3.42 6.08
C LYS A 72 13.59 -3.55 4.84
N ILE A 73 13.79 -4.58 4.01
CA ILE A 73 12.93 -4.82 2.86
C ILE A 73 11.54 -5.26 3.31
N LEU A 74 11.46 -6.10 4.34
CA LEU A 74 10.21 -6.59 4.89
C LEU A 74 9.33 -5.47 5.47
N SER A 75 9.92 -4.47 6.14
CA SER A 75 9.17 -3.31 6.66
C SER A 75 8.51 -2.48 5.57
N LYS A 76 8.98 -2.57 4.32
CA LYS A 76 8.36 -1.92 3.15
C LYS A 76 7.13 -2.65 2.61
N CYS A 77 6.81 -3.84 3.13
CA CYS A 77 5.54 -4.53 2.84
C CYS A 77 4.39 -3.96 3.68
N GLY A 78 4.65 -3.66 4.95
CA GLY A 78 3.70 -3.08 5.89
C GLY A 78 2.48 -3.94 6.22
N GLY A 79 1.79 -3.56 7.30
CA GLY A 79 0.46 -4.04 7.66
C GLY A 79 0.34 -5.56 7.80
N GLU A 80 -0.77 -6.10 7.29
CA GLU A 80 -1.08 -7.53 7.37
C GLU A 80 -0.09 -8.41 6.62
N LEU A 81 0.46 -7.91 5.51
CA LEU A 81 1.40 -8.67 4.70
C LEU A 81 2.72 -8.86 5.45
N GLU A 82 3.28 -7.80 6.02
CA GLU A 82 4.47 -7.87 6.86
C GLU A 82 4.27 -8.84 8.03
N HIS A 83 3.16 -8.74 8.74
CA HIS A 83 2.84 -9.62 9.87
C HIS A 83 2.73 -11.08 9.42
N ALA A 84 2.01 -11.35 8.33
CA ALA A 84 1.84 -12.70 7.79
C ALA A 84 3.17 -13.36 7.40
N ILE A 85 4.13 -12.59 6.90
CA ILE A 85 5.48 -13.10 6.57
C ILE A 85 6.26 -13.40 7.85
N LYS A 86 6.25 -12.49 8.83
CA LYS A 86 6.91 -12.68 10.13
C LYS A 86 6.40 -13.92 10.88
N CYS A 87 5.12 -14.26 10.73
CA CYS A 87 4.57 -15.49 11.30
C CYS A 87 5.07 -16.77 10.62
N ARG A 88 5.57 -16.69 9.39
CA ARG A 88 6.04 -17.85 8.59
C ARG A 88 7.56 -17.98 8.58
N CYS A 89 8.28 -16.89 8.80
CA CYS A 89 9.73 -16.83 8.69
C CYS A 89 10.38 -16.30 9.98
N VAL A 90 11.47 -16.95 10.38
CA VAL A 90 12.29 -16.54 11.53
C VAL A 90 13.26 -15.42 11.12
N GLU A 91 13.84 -14.68 12.06
CA GLU A 91 14.79 -13.58 11.79
C GLU A 91 16.05 -14.01 11.01
N THR A 92 16.35 -15.31 10.99
CA THR A 92 17.47 -15.91 10.26
C THR A 92 17.11 -16.36 8.83
N CYS A 93 15.87 -16.14 8.38
CA CYS A 93 15.43 -16.54 7.05
C CYS A 93 16.19 -15.80 5.94
N SER A 94 16.44 -16.54 4.86
CA SER A 94 17.04 -16.01 3.66
C SER A 94 16.06 -15.10 2.89
N LEU A 95 16.59 -14.32 1.94
CA LEU A 95 15.73 -13.54 1.05
C LEU A 95 14.79 -14.45 0.24
N GLU A 96 15.26 -15.64 -0.13
CA GLU A 96 14.48 -16.63 -0.88
C GLU A 96 13.30 -17.16 -0.05
N ASP A 97 13.51 -17.41 1.24
CA ASP A 97 12.43 -17.82 2.15
C ASP A 97 11.33 -16.75 2.26
N TYR A 98 11.72 -15.47 2.31
CA TYR A 98 10.77 -14.36 2.28
C TYR A 98 10.01 -14.28 0.95
N ILE A 99 10.72 -14.43 -0.18
CA ILE A 99 10.08 -14.42 -1.51
C ILE A 99 9.08 -15.57 -1.64
N ASN A 100 9.49 -16.79 -1.30
CA ASN A 100 8.65 -17.98 -1.34
C ASN A 100 7.41 -17.81 -0.45
N SER A 101 7.59 -17.31 0.78
CA SER A 101 6.50 -17.06 1.71
C SER A 101 5.51 -16.01 1.19
N ILE A 102 6.00 -14.94 0.57
CA ILE A 102 5.16 -13.89 0.01
C ILE A 102 4.37 -14.40 -1.20
N GLU A 103 5.02 -15.15 -2.09
CA GLU A 103 4.34 -15.79 -3.21
C GLU A 103 3.24 -16.73 -2.71
N ASP A 104 3.51 -17.51 -1.66
CA ASP A 104 2.53 -18.39 -1.05
C ASP A 104 1.35 -17.61 -0.44
N ILE A 105 1.62 -16.54 0.30
CA ILE A 105 0.58 -15.68 0.89
C ILE A 105 -0.29 -15.05 -0.19
N ILE A 106 0.31 -14.46 -1.23
CA ILE A 106 -0.43 -13.77 -2.31
C ILE A 106 -1.28 -14.75 -3.12
N THR A 107 -0.78 -15.98 -3.34
CA THR A 107 -1.49 -17.01 -4.11
C THR A 107 -2.60 -17.66 -3.31
N ARG A 108 -2.36 -17.98 -2.03
CA ARG A 108 -3.30 -18.72 -1.19
C ARG A 108 -4.25 -17.84 -0.36
N THR A 109 -3.99 -16.53 -0.29
CA THR A 109 -4.81 -15.60 0.50
C THR A 109 -5.21 -14.35 -0.29
N ARG A 110 -6.05 -13.51 0.33
CA ARG A 110 -6.36 -12.15 -0.16
C ARG A 110 -5.48 -11.07 0.47
N ILE A 111 -4.52 -11.45 1.32
CA ILE A 111 -3.63 -10.51 2.01
C ILE A 111 -2.69 -9.84 1.00
N GLY A 112 -2.53 -8.52 1.10
CA GLY A 112 -1.67 -7.74 0.21
C GLY A 112 -2.29 -7.36 -1.14
N LYS A 113 -3.53 -7.75 -1.43
CA LYS A 113 -4.32 -7.27 -2.57
C LYS A 113 -5.10 -6.04 -2.17
N THR A 114 -5.09 -5.00 -3.01
CA THR A 114 -5.92 -3.83 -2.78
C THR A 114 -7.35 -4.24 -3.08
N TRP A 115 -8.29 -4.09 -2.15
CA TRP A 115 -9.69 -4.31 -2.49
C TRP A 115 -10.13 -3.22 -3.48
N THR A 116 -10.04 -3.52 -4.76
CA THR A 116 -10.68 -2.75 -5.81
C THR A 116 -12.17 -3.02 -5.67
N ARG A 117 -12.91 -2.05 -5.13
CA ARG A 117 -14.33 -1.97 -5.45
C ARG A 117 -14.41 -1.97 -6.96
N ALA A 118 -15.11 -2.94 -7.54
CA ALA A 118 -15.49 -2.86 -8.95
C ALA A 118 -15.99 -1.43 -9.20
N PRO A 119 -15.59 -0.78 -10.30
CA PRO A 119 -16.16 0.51 -10.65
C PRO A 119 -17.68 0.34 -10.54
N ILE A 120 -18.32 1.12 -9.68
CA ILE A 120 -19.77 1.25 -9.75
C ILE A 120 -19.96 1.79 -11.16
N GLU A 121 -20.37 0.94 -12.09
CA GLU A 121 -20.82 1.41 -13.39
C GLU A 121 -21.88 2.45 -13.07
N SER A 122 -21.53 3.71 -13.25
CA SER A 122 -22.51 4.78 -13.24
C SER A 122 -23.36 4.49 -14.46
N LYS A 123 -24.42 3.71 -14.28
CA LYS A 123 -25.51 3.65 -15.24
C LYS A 123 -25.84 5.10 -15.52
N MET A 124 -25.54 5.54 -16.73
CA MET A 124 -25.74 6.92 -17.15
C MET A 124 -27.18 7.24 -16.82
N VAL A 125 -27.38 8.10 -15.82
CA VAL A 125 -28.72 8.53 -15.43
C VAL A 125 -29.28 9.21 -16.68
N PRO A 126 -30.40 8.72 -17.26
CA PRO A 126 -31.01 9.41 -18.38
C PRO A 126 -31.32 10.83 -17.93
N LYS A 127 -30.90 11.84 -18.70
CA LYS A 127 -31.34 13.22 -18.48
C LYS A 127 -32.85 13.26 -18.69
N ILE A 128 -33.60 13.06 -17.62
CA ILE A 128 -35.05 13.30 -17.60
C ILE A 128 -35.21 14.82 -17.66
N SER A 129 -35.68 15.29 -18.82
CA SER A 129 -36.19 16.64 -19.03
C SER A 129 -37.24 16.93 -17.97
N ARG A 130 -37.14 18.11 -17.34
CA ARG A 130 -38.13 18.62 -16.39
C ARG A 130 -39.47 18.78 -17.09
N ASP A 131 -40.35 17.80 -16.95
CA ASP A 131 -41.79 18.00 -16.86
C ASP A 131 -42.41 16.65 -16.50
N GLU A 132 -42.74 16.48 -15.22
CA GLU A 132 -43.92 15.73 -14.76
C GLU A 132 -43.98 15.71 -13.22
N LYS A 133 -45.20 15.91 -12.72
CA LYS A 133 -45.55 16.17 -11.31
C LYS A 133 -44.96 15.12 -10.36
N ARG A 134 -44.10 15.58 -9.44
CA ARG A 134 -43.67 14.80 -8.27
C ARG A 134 -44.90 14.34 -7.47
N PRO A 135 -45.06 13.05 -7.11
CA PRO A 135 -46.10 12.66 -6.18
C PRO A 135 -45.85 13.37 -4.84
N GLU A 136 -46.85 14.09 -4.34
CA GLU A 136 -46.76 14.80 -3.08
C GLU A 136 -46.41 13.81 -1.96
N LYS A 137 -45.36 14.13 -1.20
CA LYS A 137 -44.98 13.31 -0.05
C LYS A 137 -46.14 13.29 0.95
N PRO A 138 -46.53 12.13 1.51
CA PRO A 138 -47.59 12.09 2.50
C PRO A 138 -47.20 12.93 3.72
N VAL A 139 -48.07 13.88 4.08
CA VAL A 139 -47.87 14.75 5.24
C VAL A 139 -47.96 13.88 6.50
N LEU A 140 -46.82 13.61 7.13
CA LEU A 140 -46.75 12.86 8.38
C LEU A 140 -47.44 13.64 9.50
N LYS A 141 -48.38 12.97 10.18
CA LYS A 141 -49.10 13.49 11.35
C LYS A 141 -48.54 12.85 12.62
N CYS A 142 -48.46 13.61 13.69
CA CYS A 142 -48.14 13.13 15.03
C CYS A 142 -49.19 12.09 15.47
N HIS A 143 -48.78 10.84 15.66
CA HIS A 143 -49.70 9.78 16.09
C HIS A 143 -50.22 9.94 17.53
N LYS A 144 -49.60 10.80 18.37
CA LYS A 144 -50.08 11.09 19.73
C LYS A 144 -51.23 12.11 19.78
N CYS A 145 -51.24 13.10 18.88
CA CYS A 145 -52.23 14.20 18.94
C CYS A 145 -52.85 14.59 17.60
N GLY A 146 -52.46 13.94 16.50
CA GLY A 146 -52.96 14.19 15.15
C GLY A 146 -52.40 15.43 14.43
N SER A 147 -51.56 16.24 15.08
CA SER A 147 -51.00 17.46 14.48
C SER A 147 -49.93 17.18 13.42
N THR A 148 -49.89 17.97 12.34
CA THR A 148 -48.84 17.94 11.30
C THR A 148 -47.62 18.80 11.63
N SER A 149 -47.68 19.60 12.71
CA SER A 149 -46.63 20.56 13.07
C SER A 149 -45.40 19.90 13.72
N HIS A 150 -45.52 18.67 14.20
CA HIS A 150 -44.46 17.95 14.90
C HIS A 150 -44.66 16.44 14.77
N LEU A 151 -43.64 15.68 15.17
CA LEU A 151 -43.68 14.21 15.19
C LEU A 151 -43.96 13.70 16.60
N ALA A 152 -44.38 12.44 16.74
CA ALA A 152 -44.83 11.87 18.03
C ALA A 152 -43.75 11.85 19.13
N ASN A 153 -42.48 11.90 18.75
CA ASN A 153 -41.34 11.97 19.66
C ASN A 153 -41.19 13.34 20.34
N THR A 154 -41.60 14.42 19.68
CA THR A 154 -41.54 15.80 20.21
C THR A 154 -42.90 16.30 20.70
N CYS A 155 -43.89 15.41 20.81
CA CYS A 155 -45.23 15.77 21.26
C CYS A 155 -45.30 15.93 22.78
N THR A 156 -45.71 17.12 23.24
CA THR A 156 -45.90 17.47 24.65
C THR A 156 -47.30 17.13 25.19
N LYS A 157 -48.21 16.62 24.35
CA LYS A 157 -49.57 16.23 24.75
C LYS A 157 -49.61 14.79 25.27
N LYS A 158 -50.32 14.54 26.38
CA LYS A 158 -50.55 13.19 26.91
C LYS A 158 -51.40 12.38 25.94
N THR A 159 -51.05 11.11 25.73
CA THR A 159 -51.70 10.18 24.79
C THR A 159 -53.20 10.09 25.10
N LYS A 160 -54.06 10.27 24.10
CA LYS A 160 -55.48 9.90 24.22
C LYS A 160 -55.57 8.38 24.15
N ILE A 161 -55.76 7.75 25.30
CA ILE A 161 -56.11 6.32 25.39
C ILE A 161 -57.60 6.24 25.05
N ASN A 162 -57.94 5.50 24.01
CA ASN A 162 -59.30 5.04 23.73
C ASN A 162 -59.39 3.59 24.17
#